data_AF-A0A2V8GUZ2-F1
#
_entry.id   AF-A0A2V8GUZ2-F1
#
_cell.length_a   1.000
_cell.length_b   1.000
_cell.length_c   1.000
_cell.angle_alpha   90.00
_cell.angle_beta   90.00
_cell.angle_gamma   90.00
#
_symmetry.space_group_name_H-M   'P 1'
#
loop_
_entity.id
_entity.type
_entity.pdbx_description
1 polymer ?
#
loop_
_entity_poly.entity_id
_entity_poly.type
_entity_poly.pdbx_seq_one_letter_code
_entity_poly.pdbx_strand_id
1 'polypeptide(L)'
;MQNIAVVVEDEPGAELLEEMEIEPPDSLYGLYQGTPLPERTWGYGNTLPDRVTLFRNVIEEDCETEDDVRDCIAETLIHEVGHYFGLSEEEIEEIEERYWRGERS
;
A
#
# COMPACT_ATOMS: atom_id res chain seq x y z
N MET A 1 -1.07 15.83 13.68
CA MET A 1 -0.73 14.42 13.42
C MET A 1 -1.82 13.91 12.51
N GLN A 2 -1.50 13.60 11.26
CA GLN A 2 -2.46 13.00 10.34
C GLN A 2 -2.36 11.49 10.55
N ASN A 3 -3.48 10.84 10.83
CA ASN A 3 -3.55 9.41 11.14
C ASN A 3 -3.78 8.65 9.84
N ILE A 4 -2.80 7.85 9.43
CA ILE A 4 -3.04 6.76 8.48
C ILE A 4 -3.47 5.54 9.30
N ALA A 5 -4.60 4.94 8.95
CA ALA A 5 -5.03 3.67 9.52
C ALA A 5 -4.61 2.53 8.59
N VAL A 6 -3.85 1.57 9.10
CA VAL A 6 -3.61 0.31 8.39
C VAL A 6 -4.71 -0.67 8.77
N VAL A 7 -5.43 -1.19 7.78
CA VAL A 7 -6.53 -2.14 7.95
C VAL A 7 -6.20 -3.39 7.13
N VAL A 8 -6.56 -4.55 7.66
CA VAL A 8 -6.41 -5.83 6.97
C VAL A 8 -7.79 -6.33 6.60
N GLU A 9 -7.98 -6.67 5.33
CA GLU A 9 -9.16 -7.33 4.80
C GLU A 9 -8.76 -8.69 4.21
N ASP A 10 -9.72 -9.60 4.05
CA ASP A 10 -9.42 -10.94 3.56
C ASP A 10 -9.10 -10.91 2.06
N GLU A 11 -9.95 -10.28 1.24
CA GLU A 11 -9.87 -10.24 -0.22
C GLU A 11 -10.39 -8.91 -0.79
N PRO A 12 -9.89 -8.45 -1.95
CA PRO A 12 -10.46 -7.32 -2.66
C PRO A 12 -11.82 -7.68 -3.25
N GLY A 13 -12.76 -6.73 -3.22
CA GLY A 13 -14.06 -6.90 -3.86
C GLY A 13 -13.94 -6.96 -5.38
N ALA A 14 -14.79 -7.75 -6.05
CA ALA A 14 -14.79 -7.86 -7.50
C ALA A 14 -15.00 -6.51 -8.22
N GLU A 15 -15.88 -5.66 -7.68
CA GLU A 15 -16.13 -4.31 -8.23
C GLU A 15 -14.87 -3.42 -8.12
N LEU A 16 -14.09 -3.56 -7.05
CA LEU A 16 -12.84 -2.82 -6.86
C LEU A 16 -11.78 -3.27 -7.87
N LEU A 17 -11.64 -4.59 -8.08
CA LEU A 17 -10.72 -5.13 -9.08
C LEU A 17 -11.08 -4.65 -10.49
N GLU A 18 -12.38 -4.61 -10.83
CA GLU A 18 -12.86 -4.07 -12.10
C GLU A 18 -12.57 -2.58 -12.24
N GLU A 19 -12.80 -1.78 -11.19
CA GLU A 19 -12.51 -0.33 -11.18
C GLU A 19 -11.02 -0.04 -11.37
N MET A 20 -10.16 -0.88 -10.78
CA MET A 20 -8.70 -0.76 -10.87
C MET A 20 -8.10 -1.45 -12.10
N GLU A 21 -8.93 -2.04 -12.97
CA GLU A 21 -8.49 -2.79 -14.15
C GLU A 21 -7.47 -3.91 -13.81
N ILE A 22 -7.61 -4.54 -12.63
CA ILE A 22 -6.78 -5.66 -12.17
C ILE A 22 -7.37 -6.95 -12.73
N GLU A 23 -6.62 -7.65 -13.59
CA GLU A 23 -6.98 -8.95 -14.15
C GLU A 23 -5.82 -9.95 -13.94
N PRO A 24 -6.10 -11.27 -13.85
CA PRO A 24 -5.03 -12.27 -13.77
C PRO A 24 -4.04 -12.13 -14.93
N PRO A 25 -2.72 -12.15 -14.68
CA PRO A 25 -2.05 -12.63 -13.48
C PRO A 25 -1.76 -11.55 -12.41
N ASP A 26 -2.28 -10.33 -12.54
CA ASP A 26 -1.98 -9.25 -11.61
C ASP A 26 -2.77 -9.39 -10.30
N SER A 27 -2.13 -8.99 -9.19
CA SER A 27 -2.65 -9.11 -7.82
C SER A 27 -2.69 -7.74 -7.13
N LEU A 28 -3.77 -7.45 -6.41
CA LEU A 28 -3.88 -6.26 -5.57
C LEU A 28 -3.54 -6.61 -4.12
N TYR A 29 -2.30 -6.36 -3.69
CA TYR A 29 -1.85 -6.65 -2.32
C TYR A 29 -2.28 -5.60 -1.31
N GLY A 30 -2.35 -4.33 -1.74
CA GLY A 30 -2.79 -3.24 -0.90
C GLY A 30 -3.41 -2.10 -1.68
N LEU A 31 -4.10 -1.22 -0.95
CA LEU A 31 -4.76 -0.05 -1.50
C LEU A 31 -4.75 1.11 -0.51
N TYR A 32 -4.14 2.22 -0.91
CA TYR A 32 -4.35 3.50 -0.27
C TYR A 32 -5.69 4.15 -0.66
N GLN A 33 -6.49 4.50 0.34
CA GLN A 33 -7.76 5.19 0.21
C GLN A 33 -7.72 6.47 1.05
N GLY A 34 -7.48 7.60 0.37
CA GLY A 34 -7.42 8.92 1.00
C GLY A 34 -7.20 10.01 -0.04
N THR A 35 -7.17 11.27 0.40
CA THR A 35 -6.78 12.39 -0.49
C THR A 35 -5.30 12.68 -0.28
N PRO A 36 -4.46 12.64 -1.34
CA PRO A 36 -3.04 12.93 -1.23
C PRO A 36 -2.76 14.24 -0.51
N LEU A 37 -1.72 14.24 0.32
CA LEU A 37 -1.24 15.42 1.05
C LEU A 37 -1.10 16.70 0.19
N PRO A 38 -0.51 16.68 -1.02
CA PRO A 38 -0.36 17.87 -1.85
C PRO A 38 -1.69 18.46 -2.35
N GLU A 39 -2.77 17.69 -2.33
CA GLU A 39 -4.10 18.09 -2.83
C GLU A 39 -5.05 18.55 -1.69
N ARG A 40 -4.63 18.43 -0.42
CA ARG A 40 -5.43 18.85 0.74
C ARG A 40 -5.54 20.37 0.84
N THR A 41 -6.74 20.91 0.64
CA THR A 41 -7.09 22.32 0.92
C THR A 41 -7.46 22.53 2.40
N TRP A 42 -7.24 23.74 2.93
CA TRP A 42 -7.39 24.14 4.35
C TRP A 42 -8.78 23.92 4.99
N GLY A 43 -9.80 23.48 4.24
CA GLY A 43 -11.17 23.26 4.71
C GLY A 43 -11.53 21.80 5.06
N TYR A 44 -10.55 20.89 5.08
CA TYR A 44 -10.72 19.43 5.22
C TYR A 44 -11.04 18.97 6.65
N GLY A 45 -12.05 19.56 7.29
CA GLY A 45 -12.37 19.35 8.70
C GLY A 45 -13.25 18.13 9.04
N ASN A 46 -13.59 17.28 8.06
CA ASN A 46 -14.58 16.22 8.26
C ASN A 46 -14.33 14.92 7.46
N THR A 47 -13.10 14.68 7.02
CA THR A 47 -12.78 13.51 6.18
C THR A 47 -12.26 12.36 7.04
N LEU A 48 -12.68 11.15 6.69
CA LEU A 48 -12.18 9.90 7.25
C LEU A 48 -10.64 9.87 7.20
N PRO A 49 -9.97 9.25 8.18
CA PRO A 49 -8.52 9.09 8.13
C PRO A 49 -8.13 8.35 6.84
N ASP A 50 -6.98 8.71 6.27
CA ASP A 50 -6.45 7.98 5.13
C ASP A 50 -6.21 6.52 5.56
N ARG A 51 -6.60 5.57 4.71
CA ARG A 51 -6.54 4.14 5.03
C ARG A 51 -5.63 3.42 4.05
N VAL A 52 -4.71 2.61 4.56
CA VAL A 52 -4.04 1.59 3.75
C VAL A 52 -4.68 0.26 4.07
N THR A 53 -5.25 -0.39 3.06
CA THR A 53 -5.85 -1.72 3.17
C THR A 53 -4.83 -2.74 2.67
N LEU A 54 -4.58 -3.81 3.42
CA LEU A 54 -3.81 -4.97 2.95
C LEU A 54 -4.76 -6.16 2.77
N PHE A 55 -4.63 -6.89 1.67
CA PHE A 55 -5.46 -8.04 1.36
C PHE A 55 -4.74 -9.35 1.70
N ARG A 56 -5.11 -9.94 2.84
CA ARG A 56 -4.37 -11.05 3.44
C ARG A 56 -4.30 -12.26 2.52
N ASN A 57 -5.42 -12.70 1.95
CA ASN A 57 -5.43 -13.94 1.18
C ASN A 57 -4.56 -13.80 -0.08
N VAL A 58 -4.60 -12.65 -0.75
CA VAL A 58 -3.78 -12.37 -1.94
C VAL A 58 -2.29 -12.44 -1.60
N ILE A 59 -1.89 -11.81 -0.49
CA ILE A 59 -0.49 -11.85 -0.02
C ILE A 59 -0.08 -13.28 0.37
N GLU A 60 -0.92 -14.00 1.10
CA GLU A 60 -0.63 -15.38 1.54
C GLU A 60 -0.60 -16.38 0.38
N GLU A 61 -1.36 -16.15 -0.69
CA GLU A 61 -1.37 -17.00 -1.89
C GLU A 61 -0.08 -16.86 -2.71
N ASP A 62 0.50 -15.66 -2.75
CA ASP A 62 1.71 -15.36 -3.52
C ASP A 62 3.01 -15.54 -2.69
N CYS A 63 2.92 -15.91 -1.41
CA CYS A 63 4.05 -16.10 -0.49
C CYS A 63 4.19 -17.55 0.02
N GLU A 64 5.41 -18.07 0.13
CA GLU A 64 5.65 -19.45 0.58
C GLU A 64 5.94 -19.54 2.10
N THR A 65 6.46 -18.48 2.70
CA THR A 65 6.89 -18.44 4.11
C THR A 65 6.39 -17.21 4.85
N GLU A 66 6.42 -17.27 6.19
CA GLU A 66 6.09 -16.10 7.03
C GLU A 66 7.03 -14.91 6.81
N ASP A 67 8.29 -15.16 6.40
CA ASP A 67 9.23 -14.10 6.07
C ASP A 67 8.89 -13.48 4.71
N ASP A 68 8.51 -14.27 3.70
CA ASP A 68 8.03 -13.74 2.40
C ASP A 68 6.78 -12.85 2.58
N VAL A 69 5.84 -13.26 3.45
CA VAL A 69 4.65 -12.45 3.78
C VAL A 69 5.05 -11.12 4.41
N ARG A 70 6.03 -11.11 5.31
CA ARG A 70 6.51 -9.88 5.94
C ARG A 70 7.16 -8.96 4.92
N ASP A 71 7.96 -9.52 4.02
CA ASP A 71 8.65 -8.76 2.99
C ASP A 71 7.64 -8.13 2.02
N CYS A 72 6.65 -8.90 1.58
CA CYS A 72 5.55 -8.41 0.74
C CYS A 72 4.75 -7.29 1.41
N ILE A 73 4.42 -7.43 2.70
CA ILE A 73 3.73 -6.38 3.47
C ILE A 73 4.60 -5.11 3.55
N ALA A 74 5.89 -5.25 3.80
CA ALA A 74 6.81 -4.12 3.92
C ALA A 74 6.93 -3.36 2.59
N GLU A 75 7.13 -4.07 1.47
CA GLU A 75 7.18 -3.51 0.12
C GLU A 75 5.89 -2.74 -0.21
N THR A 76 4.74 -3.39 0.00
CA THR A 76 3.43 -2.77 -0.22
C THR A 76 3.25 -1.49 0.60
N LEU A 77 3.60 -1.53 1.89
CA LEU A 77 3.46 -0.35 2.75
C LEU A 77 4.42 0.78 2.38
N ILE A 78 5.66 0.47 1.98
CA ILE A 78 6.63 1.50 1.56
C ILE A 78 6.13 2.21 0.31
N HIS A 79 5.65 1.46 -0.70
CA HIS A 79 5.04 2.01 -1.91
C HIS A 79 3.84 2.92 -1.60
N GLU A 80 2.83 2.40 -0.90
CA GLU A 80 1.59 3.12 -0.63
C GLU A 80 1.83 4.39 0.22
N VAL A 81 2.74 4.31 1.20
CA VAL A 81 3.14 5.46 2.01
C VAL A 81 3.98 6.46 1.20
N GLY A 82 4.80 5.98 0.26
CA GLY A 82 5.55 6.82 -0.66
C GLY A 82 4.63 7.68 -1.51
N HIS A 83 3.64 7.06 -2.16
CA HIS A 83 2.63 7.77 -2.93
C HIS A 83 1.81 8.74 -2.06
N TYR A 84 1.49 8.36 -0.82
CA TYR A 84 0.83 9.26 0.11
C TYR A 84 1.60 10.57 0.34
N PHE A 85 2.93 10.50 0.43
CA PHE A 85 3.79 11.68 0.57
C PHE A 85 4.00 12.45 -0.74
N GLY A 86 3.47 11.95 -1.87
CA GLY A 86 3.64 12.54 -3.18
C GLY A 86 5.03 12.28 -3.76
N LEU A 87 5.70 11.20 -3.33
CA LEU A 87 6.95 10.75 -3.93
C LEU A 87 6.68 10.16 -5.31
N SER A 88 7.63 10.36 -6.21
CA SER A 88 7.67 9.70 -7.52
C SER A 88 8.09 8.24 -7.40
N GLU A 89 7.78 7.44 -8.42
CA GLU A 89 8.22 6.03 -8.51
C GLU A 89 9.73 5.88 -8.26
N GLU A 90 10.55 6.74 -8.88
CA GLU A 90 12.01 6.73 -8.72
C GLU A 90 12.44 6.96 -7.26
N GLU A 91 11.78 7.88 -6.55
CA GLU A 91 12.07 8.15 -5.14
C GLU A 91 11.66 6.99 -4.23
N ILE A 92 10.57 6.28 -4.58
CA ILE A 92 10.09 5.11 -3.83
C ILE A 92 11.05 3.94 -4.05
N GLU A 93 11.40 3.64 -5.29
CA GLU A 93 12.37 2.59 -5.64
C GLU A 93 13.71 2.80 -4.90
N GLU A 94 14.22 4.03 -4.83
CA GLU A 94 15.45 4.34 -4.07
C GLU A 94 15.32 4.03 -2.57
N ILE A 95 14.13 4.29 -1.98
CA ILE A 95 13.87 4.01 -0.56
C ILE A 95 13.83 2.51 -0.31
N GLU A 96 13.15 1.76 -1.17
CA GLU A 96 13.05 0.31 -1.09
C GLU A 96 14.40 -0.36 -1.25
N GLU A 97 15.17 0.01 -2.28
CA GLU A 97 16.53 -0.49 -2.48
C GLU A 97 17.39 -0.29 -1.23
N ARG A 98 17.27 0.87 -0.58
CA ARG A 98 18.02 1.18 0.63
C ARG A 98 17.53 0.36 1.83
N TYR A 99 16.21 0.18 1.96
CA TYR A 99 15.61 -0.61 3.03
C TYR A 99 16.10 -2.07 2.94
N TRP A 100 16.00 -2.68 1.76
CA TRP A 100 16.42 -4.07 1.51
C TRP A 100 17.94 -4.29 1.51
N ARG A 101 18.73 -3.25 1.25
CA ARG A 101 20.19 -3.29 1.44
C ARG A 101 20.58 -3.27 2.92
N GLY A 102 19.75 -2.66 3.78
CA GLY A 102 19.98 -2.57 5.23
C GLY A 102 19.65 -3.87 5.97
N GLU A 103 18.60 -4.60 5.55
CA GLU A 103 18.20 -5.86 6.17
C GLU A 103 19.10 -7.05 5.80
N ARG A 104 19.82 -6.97 4.66
CA ARG A 104 20.77 -8.02 4.22
C ARG A 104 22.20 -7.84 4.75
N SER A 105 22.41 -6.99 5.77
CA SER A 105 23.73 -6.67 6.35
C SER A 105 23.96 -7.27 7.74
#